data_AF-A0A7J7W802-F1
#
_entry.id   AF-A0A7J7W802-F1
#
_cell.length_a   1.000
_cell.length_b   1.000
_cell.length_c   1.000
_cell.angle_alpha   90.00
_cell.angle_beta   90.00
_cell.angle_gamma   90.00
#
_symmetry.space_group_name_H-M   'P 1'
#
loop_
_entity.id
_entity.type
_entity.pdbx_description
1 polymer ?
#
loop_
_entity_poly.entity_id
_entity_poly.type
_entity_poly.pdbx_seq_one_letter_code
_entity_poly.pdbx_strand_id
1 'polypeptide(L)'
;MRMFFHGRYILLLMGLFSVYTGLIYNDCFSKSVNLFGSGWSVSAMYSANHTPAEHQKMVLWNDSVVRHSRLLQLDPSVPGVFQGPYPLGIDPIWNLATNRLTFLNSFKMKMSVILVIIHMTFGVVLGIFNRLHFRKKFNIYWVSIPELLFMLCMFGYLIFMIIYKWLVYSAETSRVAPSILIEFINMFLFPTSETSTLYSGQGHIQRLLLAVTALSVPVLFL
;
A
#
# COMPACT_ATOMS: atom_id res chain seq x y z
N MET A 1 -20.89 -25.81 23.25
CA MET A 1 -21.48 -26.54 22.10
C MET A 1 -22.60 -25.78 21.40
N ARG A 2 -23.67 -25.31 22.09
CA ARG A 2 -24.81 -24.61 21.43
C ARG A 2 -24.40 -23.37 20.62
N MET A 3 -23.54 -22.48 21.13
CA MET A 3 -23.08 -21.29 20.37
C MET A 3 -22.35 -21.66 19.07
N PHE A 4 -21.40 -22.61 19.12
CA PHE A 4 -20.66 -23.06 17.94
C PHE A 4 -21.57 -23.68 16.88
N PHE A 5 -22.57 -24.46 17.29
CA PHE A 5 -23.52 -25.07 16.36
C PHE A 5 -24.42 -24.04 15.66
N HIS A 6 -24.82 -22.97 16.37
CA HIS A 6 -25.57 -21.86 15.77
C HIS A 6 -24.69 -21.01 14.83
N GLY A 7 -23.41 -20.83 15.15
CA GLY A 7 -22.45 -20.06 14.35
C GLY A 7 -21.74 -20.83 13.24
N ARG A 8 -22.14 -22.07 12.92
CA ARG A 8 -21.42 -22.97 11.99
C ARG A 8 -21.09 -22.35 10.63
N TYR A 9 -21.99 -21.56 10.07
CA TYR A 9 -21.77 -20.89 8.77
C TYR A 9 -20.79 -19.72 8.88
N ILE A 10 -20.80 -18.99 10.01
CA ILE A 10 -19.85 -17.90 10.27
C ILE A 10 -18.45 -18.49 10.40
N LEU A 11 -18.29 -19.58 11.16
CA LEU A 11 -17.01 -20.27 11.30
C LEU A 11 -16.48 -20.81 9.96
N LEU A 12 -17.36 -21.37 9.13
CA LEU A 12 -16.99 -21.84 7.79
C LEU A 12 -16.49 -20.67 6.92
N LEU A 13 -17.20 -19.56 6.89
CA LEU A 13 -16.81 -18.37 6.12
C LEU A 13 -15.51 -17.73 6.65
N MET A 14 -15.34 -17.64 7.97
CA MET A 14 -14.10 -17.16 8.59
C MET A 14 -12.91 -18.05 8.21
N GLY A 15 -13.10 -19.37 8.22
CA GLY A 15 -12.07 -20.32 7.78
C GLY A 15 -11.70 -20.15 6.31
N LEU A 16 -12.70 -20.07 5.42
CA LEU A 16 -12.46 -19.90 3.98
C LEU A 16 -11.72 -18.58 3.68
N PHE A 17 -12.16 -17.46 4.24
CA PHE A 17 -11.48 -16.17 4.05
C PHE A 17 -10.10 -16.11 4.72
N SER A 18 -9.90 -16.85 5.83
CA SER A 18 -8.57 -16.99 6.44
C SER A 18 -7.62 -17.77 5.53
N VAL A 19 -8.09 -18.82 4.84
CA VAL A 19 -7.27 -19.55 3.86
C VAL A 19 -6.91 -18.64 2.68
N TYR A 20 -7.89 -17.89 2.15
CA TYR A 20 -7.63 -16.92 1.08
C TYR A 20 -6.59 -15.87 1.49
N THR A 21 -6.74 -15.24 2.65
CA THR A 21 -5.77 -14.23 3.12
C THR A 21 -4.41 -14.85 3.45
N GLY A 22 -4.36 -16.09 3.96
CA GLY A 22 -3.12 -16.85 4.15
C GLY A 22 -2.36 -17.08 2.84
N LEU A 23 -3.07 -17.39 1.75
CA LEU A 23 -2.48 -17.50 0.41
C LEU A 23 -1.97 -16.15 -0.10
N ILE A 24 -2.70 -15.05 0.10
CA ILE A 24 -2.26 -13.70 -0.29
C ILE A 24 -0.99 -13.28 0.47
N TYR A 25 -0.89 -13.57 1.77
CA TYR A 25 0.33 -13.32 2.53
C TYR A 25 1.44 -14.35 2.27
N ASN A 26 1.11 -15.44 1.56
CA ASN A 26 1.98 -16.60 1.36
C ASN A 26 2.55 -17.13 2.68
N ASP A 27 1.69 -17.30 3.67
CA ASP A 27 2.04 -17.80 4.99
C ASP A 27 1.16 -19.01 5.36
N CYS A 28 1.80 -20.18 5.38
CA CYS A 28 1.22 -21.45 5.82
C CYS A 28 2.11 -22.01 6.93
N PHE A 29 1.61 -22.00 8.17
CA PHE A 29 2.37 -22.40 9.37
C PHE A 29 3.73 -21.67 9.52
N SER A 30 3.80 -20.37 9.21
CA SER A 30 5.04 -19.57 9.21
C SER A 30 6.04 -19.96 8.10
N LYS A 31 5.61 -20.79 7.14
CA LYS A 31 6.39 -21.16 5.95
C LYS A 31 5.73 -20.60 4.70
N SER A 32 6.56 -20.19 3.76
CA SER A 32 6.14 -19.66 2.47
C SER A 32 6.17 -20.77 1.44
N VAL A 33 5.17 -20.79 0.55
CA VAL A 33 5.04 -21.79 -0.50
C VAL A 33 5.49 -21.18 -1.82
N ASN A 34 6.44 -21.84 -2.50
CA ASN A 34 6.89 -21.43 -3.82
C ASN A 34 6.08 -22.14 -4.91
N LEU A 35 5.02 -21.51 -5.40
CA LEU A 35 4.12 -22.07 -6.42
C LEU A 35 4.50 -21.65 -7.84
N PHE A 36 4.98 -20.42 -8.04
CA PHE A 36 5.21 -19.83 -9.37
C PHE A 36 6.67 -19.49 -9.67
N GLY A 37 7.60 -19.80 -8.76
CA GLY A 37 8.99 -19.33 -8.83
C GLY A 37 9.13 -17.92 -8.25
N SER A 38 10.23 -17.66 -7.54
CA SER A 38 10.51 -16.33 -6.99
C SER A 38 10.81 -15.35 -8.12
N GLY A 39 10.26 -14.15 -8.04
CA GLY A 39 10.58 -13.05 -8.96
C GLY A 39 11.95 -12.42 -8.68
N TRP A 40 12.62 -12.87 -7.61
CA TRP A 40 13.96 -12.43 -7.24
C TRP A 40 15.00 -13.49 -7.61
N SER A 41 16.05 -13.06 -8.32
CA SER A 41 17.19 -13.89 -8.67
C SER A 41 18.44 -13.45 -7.93
N VAL A 42 18.97 -14.34 -7.08
CA VAL A 42 20.22 -14.10 -6.33
C VAL A 42 21.45 -14.24 -7.24
N SER A 43 21.39 -15.13 -8.24
CA SER A 43 22.52 -15.39 -9.15
C SER A 43 22.82 -14.21 -10.07
N ALA A 44 21.83 -13.37 -10.35
CA ALA A 44 22.01 -12.14 -11.11
C ALA A 44 22.94 -11.13 -10.40
N MET A 45 23.14 -11.24 -9.08
CA MET A 45 24.03 -10.34 -8.36
C MET A 45 25.52 -10.73 -8.44
N TYR A 46 25.81 -11.91 -9.00
CA TYR A 46 27.18 -12.39 -9.13
C TYR A 46 27.90 -11.77 -10.32
N SER A 47 29.11 -11.26 -10.09
CA SER A 47 29.91 -10.53 -11.08
C SER A 47 30.13 -11.30 -12.39
N ALA A 48 30.21 -12.63 -12.34
CA ALA A 48 30.44 -13.49 -13.50
C ALA A 48 29.34 -13.43 -14.58
N ASN A 49 28.14 -12.96 -14.23
CA ASN A 49 27.02 -12.85 -15.18
C ASN A 49 26.97 -11.48 -15.89
N HIS A 50 27.84 -10.53 -15.52
CA HIS A 50 27.83 -9.16 -16.03
C HIS A 50 29.07 -8.81 -16.84
N THR A 51 28.92 -7.85 -17.75
CA THR A 51 30.05 -7.39 -18.58
C THR A 51 31.02 -6.52 -17.76
N PRO A 52 32.32 -6.46 -18.10
CA PRO A 52 33.32 -5.69 -17.35
C PRO A 52 33.03 -4.17 -17.29
N ALA A 53 32.21 -3.63 -18.20
CA ALA A 53 31.78 -2.23 -18.16
C ALA A 53 30.74 -1.93 -17.05
N GLU A 54 29.93 -2.92 -16.67
CA GLU A 54 28.89 -2.78 -15.62
C GLU A 54 29.49 -2.88 -14.21
N HIS A 55 30.65 -3.52 -14.06
CA HIS A 55 31.39 -3.66 -12.80
C HIS A 55 31.78 -2.32 -12.17
N GLN A 56 31.93 -1.26 -12.98
CA GLN A 56 32.31 0.06 -12.51
C GLN A 56 31.12 0.89 -12.02
N LYS A 57 29.89 0.51 -12.38
CA LYS A 57 28.65 1.25 -12.07
C LYS A 57 27.83 0.60 -10.95
N MET A 58 28.01 -0.68 -10.68
CA MET A 58 27.17 -1.48 -9.77
C MET A 58 28.00 -2.22 -8.70
N VAL A 59 27.45 -2.39 -7.51
CA VAL A 59 28.07 -3.17 -6.43
C VAL A 59 27.72 -4.64 -6.61
N LEU A 60 28.55 -5.37 -7.36
CA LEU A 60 28.38 -6.81 -7.64
C LEU A 60 29.05 -7.68 -6.56
N TRP A 61 28.54 -8.90 -6.38
CA TRP A 61 29.14 -9.86 -5.46
C TRP A 61 30.29 -10.62 -6.11
N ASN A 62 31.37 -10.77 -5.36
CA ASN A 62 32.52 -11.58 -5.71
C ASN A 62 32.73 -12.67 -4.63
N ASP A 63 33.48 -13.73 -4.95
CA ASP A 63 33.77 -14.86 -4.04
C ASP A 63 34.30 -14.40 -2.68
N SER A 64 35.13 -13.35 -2.66
CA SER A 64 35.65 -12.75 -1.43
C SER A 64 34.55 -12.12 -0.58
N VAL A 65 33.64 -11.35 -1.20
CA VAL A 65 32.54 -10.67 -0.48
C VAL A 65 31.61 -11.70 0.15
N VAL A 66 31.17 -12.70 -0.62
CA VAL A 66 30.25 -13.74 -0.15
C VAL A 66 30.83 -14.53 1.02
N ARG A 67 32.13 -14.83 1.00
CA ARG A 67 32.80 -15.57 2.09
C ARG A 67 33.00 -14.75 3.36
N HIS A 68 33.17 -13.43 3.26
CA HIS A 68 33.44 -12.57 4.42
C HIS A 68 32.17 -11.95 5.01
N SER A 69 31.15 -11.68 4.21
CA SER A 69 29.91 -11.05 4.68
C SER A 69 28.88 -12.09 5.16
N ARG A 70 28.42 -11.94 6.40
CA ARG A 70 27.32 -12.77 6.94
C ARG A 70 25.94 -12.37 6.43
N LEU A 71 25.78 -11.11 6.05
CA LEU A 71 24.53 -10.56 5.54
C LEU A 71 24.81 -9.83 4.23
N LEU A 72 24.05 -10.22 3.22
CA LEU A 72 24.11 -9.66 1.88
C LEU A 72 22.78 -8.97 1.59
N GLN A 73 22.83 -7.83 0.91
CA GLN A 73 21.65 -7.10 0.47
C GLN A 73 21.55 -7.19 -1.05
N LEU A 74 20.35 -7.51 -1.55
CA LEU A 74 20.09 -7.51 -2.99
C LEU A 74 19.77 -6.08 -3.43
N ASP A 75 20.41 -5.63 -4.51
CA ASP A 75 20.11 -4.35 -5.14
C ASP A 75 19.10 -4.55 -6.28
N PRO A 76 17.86 -4.05 -6.14
CA PRO A 76 16.83 -4.21 -7.18
C PRO A 76 17.07 -3.35 -8.43
N SER A 77 18.03 -2.42 -8.41
CA SER A 77 18.41 -1.63 -9.59
C SER A 77 19.31 -2.38 -10.57
N VAL A 78 19.88 -3.52 -10.16
CA VAL A 78 20.71 -4.37 -11.02
C VAL A 78 19.81 -5.21 -11.92
N PRO A 79 20.04 -5.21 -13.25
CA PRO A 79 19.19 -5.93 -14.19
C PRO A 79 19.22 -7.43 -13.91
N GLY A 80 18.03 -8.05 -13.87
CA GLY A 80 17.86 -9.49 -13.64
C GLY A 80 17.73 -9.90 -12.17
N VAL A 81 18.02 -9.01 -11.20
CA VAL A 81 17.80 -9.27 -9.77
C VAL A 81 16.32 -9.30 -9.42
N PHE A 82 15.53 -8.38 -10.00
CA PHE A 82 14.07 -8.37 -9.92
C PHE A 82 13.48 -8.57 -11.32
N GLN A 83 12.90 -9.74 -11.57
CA GLN A 83 12.36 -10.14 -12.88
C GLN A 83 10.85 -9.83 -13.02
N GLY A 84 10.20 -9.45 -11.92
CA GLY A 84 8.80 -9.07 -11.90
C GLY A 84 8.11 -9.40 -10.58
N PRO A 85 6.91 -8.84 -10.34
CA PRO A 85 6.13 -9.16 -9.15
C PRO A 85 5.65 -10.62 -9.19
N TYR A 86 5.56 -11.23 -8.02
CA TYR A 86 5.04 -12.59 -7.87
C TYR A 86 3.55 -12.65 -8.27
N PRO A 87 3.11 -13.62 -9.09
CA PRO A 87 1.75 -13.63 -9.65
C PRO A 87 0.61 -13.69 -8.61
N LEU A 88 0.83 -14.33 -7.46
CA LEU A 88 -0.19 -14.51 -6.42
C LEU A 88 0.39 -14.31 -5.03
N GLY A 89 0.08 -13.18 -4.41
CA GLY A 89 0.49 -12.90 -3.03
C GLY A 89 1.94 -12.43 -2.92
N ILE A 90 2.55 -12.64 -1.75
CA ILE A 90 3.90 -12.16 -1.45
C ILE A 90 4.95 -13.19 -1.88
N ASP A 91 6.04 -12.70 -2.48
CA ASP A 91 7.14 -13.54 -2.91
C ASP A 91 7.74 -14.36 -1.74
N PRO A 92 7.92 -15.68 -1.87
CA PRO A 92 8.52 -16.54 -0.85
C PRO A 92 9.87 -16.06 -0.32
N ILE A 93 10.66 -15.33 -1.12
CA ILE A 93 12.02 -14.91 -0.71
C ILE A 93 11.99 -13.98 0.51
N TRP A 94 10.90 -13.23 0.70
CA TRP A 94 10.74 -12.37 1.87
C TRP A 94 10.66 -13.16 3.17
N ASN A 95 10.27 -14.44 3.16
CA ASN A 95 10.27 -15.21 4.40
C ASN A 95 11.69 -15.55 4.88
N LEU A 96 12.64 -15.66 3.96
CA LEU A 96 14.06 -15.91 4.22
C LEU A 96 14.83 -14.62 4.56
N ALA A 97 14.34 -13.47 4.12
CA ALA A 97 15.01 -12.20 4.29
C ALA A 97 15.00 -11.70 5.75
N THR A 98 16.09 -11.09 6.19
CA THR A 98 16.19 -10.50 7.53
C THR A 98 15.36 -9.22 7.68
N ASN A 99 15.17 -8.47 6.59
CA ASN A 99 14.40 -7.22 6.54
C ASN A 99 12.90 -7.44 6.24
N ARG A 100 12.39 -8.67 6.34
CA ARG A 100 10.99 -9.03 6.05
C ARG A 100 9.97 -8.22 6.85
N LEU A 101 10.28 -7.93 8.11
CA LEU A 101 9.37 -7.22 9.01
C LEU A 101 9.16 -5.77 8.56
N THR A 102 10.22 -5.10 8.11
CA THR A 102 10.16 -3.71 7.63
C THR A 102 9.29 -3.60 6.38
N PHE A 103 9.44 -4.54 5.44
CA PHE A 103 8.62 -4.62 4.23
C PHE A 103 7.15 -4.94 4.56
N LEU A 104 6.91 -6.04 5.29
CA LEU A 104 5.56 -6.51 5.62
C LEU A 104 4.78 -5.52 6.48
N ASN A 105 5.42 -4.86 7.45
CA ASN A 105 4.75 -3.86 8.28
C ASN A 105 4.28 -2.67 7.44
N SER A 106 5.15 -2.16 6.58
CA SER A 106 4.81 -1.06 5.66
C SER A 106 3.68 -1.44 4.71
N PHE A 107 3.67 -2.68 4.21
CA PHE A 107 2.61 -3.21 3.35
C PHE A 107 1.29 -3.36 4.11
N LYS A 108 1.29 -4.02 5.28
CA LYS A 108 0.10 -4.27 6.10
C LYS A 108 -0.55 -2.97 6.57
N MET A 109 0.23 -1.96 6.94
CA MET A 109 -0.29 -0.65 7.33
C MET A 109 -1.06 -0.01 6.16
N LYS A 110 -0.47 0.03 4.97
CA LYS A 110 -1.09 0.64 3.78
C LYS A 110 -2.34 -0.12 3.34
N MET A 111 -2.29 -1.45 3.32
CA MET A 111 -3.45 -2.28 3.00
C MET A 111 -4.59 -2.10 4.00
N SER A 112 -4.28 -2.01 5.29
CA SER A 112 -5.27 -1.74 6.34
C SER A 112 -5.99 -0.41 6.11
N VAL A 113 -5.25 0.66 5.82
CA VAL A 113 -5.83 1.98 5.54
C VAL A 113 -6.75 1.93 4.33
N ILE A 114 -6.35 1.27 3.24
CA ILE A 114 -7.18 1.13 2.03
C ILE A 114 -8.49 0.38 2.34
N LEU A 115 -8.41 -0.76 3.02
CA LEU A 115 -9.58 -1.57 3.37
C LEU A 115 -10.54 -0.82 4.30
N VAL A 116 -10.02 -0.09 5.29
CA VAL A 116 -10.82 0.69 6.24
C VAL A 116 -11.60 1.78 5.51
N ILE A 117 -10.95 2.54 4.63
CA ILE A 117 -11.60 3.65 3.93
C ILE A 117 -12.67 3.11 2.97
N ILE A 118 -12.40 2.02 2.23
CA ILE A 118 -13.41 1.38 1.37
C ILE A 118 -14.62 0.88 2.20
N HIS A 119 -14.37 0.31 3.38
CA HIS A 119 -15.43 -0.15 4.27
C HIS A 119 -16.26 1.02 4.83
N MET A 120 -15.61 2.11 5.22
CA MET A 120 -16.29 3.32 5.70
C MET A 120 -17.11 3.99 4.59
N THR A 121 -16.57 4.11 3.37
CA THR A 121 -17.30 4.70 2.23
C THR A 121 -18.50 3.84 1.84
N PHE A 122 -18.37 2.51 1.89
CA PHE A 122 -19.51 1.61 1.71
C PHE A 122 -20.62 1.87 2.74
N GLY A 123 -20.28 2.08 4.00
CA GLY A 123 -21.23 2.45 5.06
C GLY A 123 -22.00 3.74 4.76
N VAL A 124 -21.30 4.80 4.32
CA VAL A 124 -21.93 6.08 3.93
C VAL A 124 -22.85 5.89 2.72
N VAL A 125 -22.45 5.09 1.73
CA VAL A 125 -23.29 4.78 0.56
C VAL A 125 -24.58 4.05 0.96
N LEU A 126 -24.52 3.10 1.90
CA LEU A 126 -25.74 2.49 2.47
C LEU A 126 -26.61 3.52 3.20
N GLY A 127 -26.00 4.48 3.89
CA GLY A 127 -26.70 5.61 4.50
C GLY A 127 -27.47 6.47 3.48
N ILE A 128 -26.89 6.68 2.30
CA ILE A 128 -27.56 7.36 1.17
C ILE A 128 -28.79 6.57 0.72
N PHE A 129 -28.65 5.26 0.51
CA PHE A 129 -29.78 4.41 0.11
C PHE A 129 -30.91 4.41 1.13
N ASN A 130 -30.58 4.46 2.43
CA ASN A 130 -31.58 4.57 3.49
C ASN A 130 -32.39 5.88 3.39
N ARG A 131 -31.70 7.01 3.21
CA ARG A 131 -32.36 8.33 3.06
C ARG A 131 -33.15 8.45 1.75
N LEU A 132 -32.70 7.76 0.70
CA LEU A 132 -33.43 7.64 -0.57
C LEU A 132 -34.75 6.87 -0.39
N HIS A 133 -34.72 5.76 0.34
CA HIS A 133 -35.92 4.95 0.63
C HIS A 133 -36.97 5.76 1.40
N PHE A 134 -36.56 6.47 2.46
CA PHE A 134 -37.45 7.32 3.27
C PHE A 134 -37.83 8.65 2.59
N ARG A 135 -37.45 8.88 1.32
CA ARG A 135 -37.82 10.06 0.50
C ARG A 135 -37.45 11.41 1.10
N LYS A 136 -36.48 11.47 2.03
CA LYS A 136 -36.03 12.72 2.66
C LYS A 136 -34.99 13.43 1.77
N LYS A 137 -35.44 13.98 0.64
CA LYS A 137 -34.58 14.59 -0.38
C LYS A 137 -33.67 15.69 0.15
N PHE A 138 -34.14 16.52 1.09
CA PHE A 138 -33.34 17.58 1.72
C PHE A 138 -32.07 17.03 2.39
N ASN A 139 -32.22 15.98 3.22
CA ASN A 139 -31.10 15.34 3.93
C ASN A 139 -30.13 14.62 2.97
N ILE A 140 -30.57 14.24 1.77
CA ILE A 140 -29.68 13.67 0.77
C ILE A 140 -28.69 14.73 0.29
N TYR A 141 -29.18 15.90 -0.11
CA TYR A 141 -28.34 16.98 -0.63
C TYR A 141 -27.47 17.63 0.44
N TRP A 142 -28.02 17.93 1.62
CA TRP A 142 -27.29 18.71 2.64
C TRP A 142 -26.44 17.87 3.59
N VAL A 143 -26.81 16.62 3.88
CA VAL A 143 -26.03 15.79 4.80
C VAL A 143 -25.17 14.79 4.03
N SER A 144 -25.75 14.08 3.05
CA SER A 144 -25.04 12.94 2.44
C SER A 144 -23.96 13.34 1.46
N ILE A 145 -24.22 14.38 0.65
CA ILE A 145 -23.23 14.84 -0.33
C ILE A 145 -22.01 15.43 0.37
N PRO A 146 -22.14 16.34 1.35
CA PRO A 146 -20.99 16.86 2.08
C PRO A 146 -20.25 15.78 2.88
N GLU A 147 -20.96 14.84 3.50
CA GLU A 147 -20.36 13.69 4.22
C GLU A 147 -19.51 12.83 3.29
N LEU A 148 -20.05 12.43 2.12
CA LEU A 148 -19.32 11.65 1.12
C LEU A 148 -18.14 12.43 0.55
N LEU A 149 -18.35 13.71 0.26
CA LEU A 149 -17.35 14.58 -0.35
C LEU A 149 -16.17 14.80 0.62
N PHE A 150 -16.44 15.10 1.89
CA PHE A 150 -15.44 15.21 2.94
C PHE A 150 -14.56 13.95 3.03
N MET A 151 -15.21 12.77 3.08
CA MET A 151 -14.52 11.48 3.16
C MET A 151 -13.65 11.20 1.93
N LEU A 152 -14.16 11.47 0.72
CA LEU A 152 -13.42 11.26 -0.53
C LEU A 152 -12.26 12.26 -0.68
N CYS A 153 -12.44 13.53 -0.31
CA CYS A 153 -11.39 14.54 -0.43
C CYS A 153 -10.21 14.26 0.51
N MET A 154 -10.48 13.88 1.77
CA MET A 154 -9.41 13.61 2.72
C MET A 154 -8.81 12.21 2.55
N PHE A 155 -9.64 11.18 2.71
CA PHE A 155 -9.19 9.80 2.78
C PHE A 155 -9.08 9.17 1.39
N GLY A 156 -9.91 9.57 0.43
CA GLY A 156 -9.75 9.15 -0.96
C GLY A 156 -8.44 9.67 -1.57
N TYR A 157 -8.04 10.91 -1.27
CA TYR A 157 -6.73 11.43 -1.69
C TYR A 157 -5.57 10.64 -1.06
N LEU A 158 -5.69 10.21 0.19
CA LEU A 158 -4.70 9.34 0.84
C LEU A 158 -4.54 8.00 0.11
N ILE A 159 -5.64 7.35 -0.29
CA ILE A 159 -5.59 6.12 -1.11
C ILE A 159 -4.89 6.41 -2.43
N PHE A 160 -5.26 7.50 -3.10
CA PHE A 160 -4.64 7.91 -4.37
C PHE A 160 -3.12 8.06 -4.23
N MET A 161 -2.63 8.73 -3.18
CA MET A 161 -1.19 8.86 -2.93
C MET A 161 -0.49 7.51 -2.70
N ILE A 162 -1.14 6.57 -2.00
CA ILE A 162 -0.58 5.22 -1.78
C ILE A 162 -0.43 4.48 -3.11
N ILE A 163 -1.48 4.46 -3.93
CA ILE A 163 -1.48 3.77 -5.23
C ILE A 163 -0.49 4.44 -6.18
N TYR A 164 -0.50 5.77 -6.24
CA TYR A 164 0.44 6.53 -7.07
C TYR A 164 1.89 6.22 -6.69
N LYS A 165 2.20 6.18 -5.39
CA LYS A 165 3.53 5.81 -4.91
C LYS A 165 3.93 4.37 -5.32
N TRP A 166 2.99 3.42 -5.33
CA TRP A 166 3.24 2.05 -5.78
C TRP A 166 3.49 1.92 -7.27
N LEU A 167 2.91 2.80 -8.10
CA LEU A 167 3.05 2.74 -9.55
C LEU A 167 4.28 3.49 -10.08
N VAL A 168 4.62 4.63 -9.49
CA VAL A 168 5.60 5.57 -10.08
C VAL A 168 7.01 5.41 -9.51
N TYR A 169 7.15 5.04 -8.24
CA TYR A 169 8.47 4.89 -7.63
C TYR A 169 9.00 3.47 -7.80
N SER A 170 10.10 3.34 -8.53
CA SER A 170 10.85 2.09 -8.70
C SER A 170 12.12 2.09 -7.82
N ALA A 171 12.90 1.03 -7.90
CA ALA A 171 14.18 0.87 -7.21
C ALA A 171 15.12 2.06 -7.43
N GLU A 172 15.18 2.56 -8.66
CA GLU A 172 16.09 3.64 -9.08
C GLU A 172 15.75 5.00 -8.45
N THR A 173 14.45 5.31 -8.29
CA THR A 173 13.96 6.59 -7.75
C THR A 173 13.58 6.52 -6.26
N SER A 174 13.81 5.37 -5.62
CA SER A 174 13.40 5.09 -4.23
C SER A 174 14.00 6.03 -3.19
N ARG A 175 15.22 6.54 -3.42
CA ARG A 175 15.94 7.43 -2.48
C ARG A 175 15.27 8.78 -2.30
N VAL A 176 14.51 9.24 -3.30
CA VAL A 176 13.83 10.55 -3.31
C VAL A 176 12.37 10.41 -2.90
N ALA A 177 11.89 9.19 -2.59
CA ALA A 177 10.48 8.93 -2.37
C ALA A 177 9.99 9.48 -1.01
N PRO A 178 9.10 10.50 -0.98
CA PRO A 178 8.63 11.10 0.27
C PRO A 178 7.75 10.14 1.08
N SER A 179 7.68 10.35 2.39
CA SER A 179 6.80 9.60 3.27
C SER A 179 5.36 10.13 3.17
N ILE A 180 4.43 9.24 2.84
CA ILE A 180 3.01 9.59 2.60
C ILE A 180 2.38 10.23 3.84
N LEU A 181 2.76 9.77 5.04
CA LEU A 181 2.23 10.30 6.29
C LEU A 181 2.65 11.75 6.52
N ILE A 182 3.92 12.10 6.27
CA ILE A 182 4.41 13.47 6.44
C ILE A 182 3.75 14.39 5.41
N GLU A 183 3.61 13.93 4.18
CA GLU A 183 2.93 14.68 3.13
C GLU A 183 1.45 14.92 3.45
N PHE A 184 0.78 13.94 4.07
CA PHE A 184 -0.58 14.09 4.57
C PHE A 184 -0.70 15.09 5.73
N ILE A 185 0.29 15.15 6.64
CA ILE A 185 0.33 16.16 7.70
C ILE A 185 0.58 17.56 7.10
N ASN A 186 1.53 17.65 6.17
CA ASN A 186 1.90 18.90 5.52
C ASN A 186 0.74 19.52 4.72
N MET A 187 -0.18 18.70 4.21
CA MET A 187 -1.42 19.18 3.59
C MET A 187 -2.22 20.10 4.53
N PHE A 188 -2.25 19.82 5.84
CA PHE A 188 -2.98 20.62 6.82
C PHE A 188 -2.14 21.74 7.45
N LEU A 189 -0.82 21.52 7.57
CA LEU A 189 0.08 22.45 8.26
C LEU A 189 0.57 23.60 7.37
N PHE A 190 0.43 23.49 6.05
CA PHE A 190 0.89 24.47 5.05
C PHE A 190 2.35 24.92 5.26
N PRO A 191 3.33 24.01 5.27
CA PRO A 191 4.73 24.41 5.38
C PRO A 191 5.18 25.19 4.14
N THR A 192 6.01 26.21 4.35
CA THR A 192 6.58 27.07 3.31
C THR A 192 7.78 26.46 2.58
N SER A 193 8.21 25.26 2.97
CA SER A 193 9.41 24.60 2.43
C SER A 193 9.10 23.71 1.23
N GLU A 194 9.99 23.78 0.22
CA GLU A 194 10.00 22.93 -0.97
C GLU A 194 10.27 21.46 -0.58
N THR A 195 9.24 20.71 -0.17
CA THR A 195 9.35 19.25 -0.03
C THR A 195 9.32 18.59 -1.39
N SER A 196 9.97 17.43 -1.52
CA SER A 196 9.96 16.62 -2.75
C SER A 196 8.52 16.31 -3.15
N THR A 197 8.07 16.87 -4.26
CA THR A 197 6.72 16.65 -4.79
C THR A 197 6.60 15.25 -5.38
N LEU A 198 5.47 14.58 -5.12
CA LEU A 198 5.11 13.28 -5.72
C LEU A 198 4.75 13.44 -7.20
N TYR A 199 4.08 14.54 -7.54
CA TYR A 199 3.67 14.85 -8.91
C TYR A 199 3.60 16.37 -9.15
N SER A 200 3.69 16.77 -10.42
CA SER A 200 3.62 18.16 -10.82
C SER A 200 2.26 18.78 -10.44
N GLY A 201 2.28 19.90 -9.71
CA GLY A 201 1.06 20.61 -9.31
C GLY A 201 0.40 20.10 -8.01
N GLN A 202 1.06 19.23 -7.25
CA GLN A 202 0.55 18.68 -5.99
C GLN A 202 0.03 19.73 -4.99
N GLY A 203 0.77 20.82 -4.81
CA GLY A 203 0.36 21.88 -3.87
C GLY A 203 -0.97 22.55 -4.24
N HIS A 204 -1.27 22.68 -5.54
CA HIS A 204 -2.55 23.25 -5.98
C HIS A 204 -3.72 22.31 -5.67
N ILE A 205 -3.55 21.02 -5.96
CA ILE A 205 -4.58 19.99 -5.71
C ILE A 205 -4.84 19.85 -4.20
N GLN A 206 -3.80 19.81 -3.37
CA GLN A 206 -3.94 19.73 -1.91
C GLN A 206 -4.69 20.95 -1.33
N ARG A 207 -4.35 22.17 -1.77
CA ARG A 207 -5.05 23.39 -1.34
C ARG A 207 -6.52 23.39 -1.76
N LEU A 208 -6.83 22.95 -2.98
CA LEU A 208 -8.20 22.81 -3.47
C LEU A 208 -8.99 21.80 -2.63
N LEU A 209 -8.44 20.60 -2.43
CA LEU A 209 -9.06 19.54 -1.63
C LEU A 209 -9.35 20.01 -0.21
N LEU A 210 -8.41 20.73 0.41
CA LEU A 210 -8.56 21.24 1.76
C LEU A 210 -9.61 22.38 1.82
N ALA A 211 -9.65 23.28 0.85
CA ALA A 211 -10.66 24.33 0.78
C ALA A 211 -12.07 23.74 0.66
N VAL A 212 -12.23 22.74 -0.20
CA VAL A 212 -13.50 22.02 -0.36
C VAL A 212 -13.88 21.29 0.94
N THR A 213 -12.92 20.64 1.60
CA THR A 213 -13.13 19.98 2.89
C THR A 213 -13.55 21.00 3.97
N ALA A 214 -12.91 22.16 4.02
CA ALA A 214 -13.23 23.22 4.97
C ALA A 214 -14.64 23.80 4.74
N LEU A 215 -15.09 23.93 3.48
CA LEU A 215 -16.45 24.36 3.15
C LEU A 215 -17.51 23.31 3.48
N SER A 216 -17.17 22.01 3.42
CA SER A 216 -18.12 20.94 3.73
C SER A 216 -18.51 20.89 5.21
N VAL A 217 -17.65 21.38 6.11
CA VAL A 217 -17.90 21.36 7.57
C VAL A 217 -19.05 22.31 7.97
N PRO A 218 -19.06 23.60 7.59
CA PRO A 218 -20.20 24.47 7.82
C PRO A 218 -21.50 23.96 7.19
N VAL A 219 -21.42 23.40 5.97
CA VAL A 219 -22.60 22.89 5.24
C VAL A 219 -23.24 21.71 5.97
N LEU A 220 -22.46 20.91 6.70
CA LEU A 220 -22.97 19.79 7.48
C LEU A 220 -23.60 20.25 8.82
N PHE A 221 -23.19 21.41 9.33
CA PHE A 221 -23.69 21.96 10.60
C PHE A 221 -24.92 22.86 10.45
N LEU A 222 -25.10 23.47 9.27
CA LEU A 222 -26.28 24.26 8.86
C LEU A 222 -27.45 23.35 8.44
#